data_AF-A0A4Q4MBC8-F1
#
_entry.id   AF-A0A4Q4MBC8-F1
#
_cell.length_a   1.000
_cell.length_b   1.000
_cell.length_c   1.000
_cell.angle_alpha   90.00
_cell.angle_beta   90.00
_cell.angle_gamma   90.00
#
_symmetry.space_group_name_H-M   'P 1'
#
loop_
_entity.id
_entity.type
_entity.pdbx_description
1 polymer ?
#
loop_
_entity_poly.entity_id
_entity_poly.type
_entity_poly.pdbx_seq_one_letter_code
_entity_poly.pdbx_strand_id
1 'polypeptide(L)'
;MHHLDPHERPPDGIRNVYKKYQKMKLNDLDLDGDIIDLSSDASASSSGRVRVVREYTAEDLTAIFQAFAGEDGVELQDTDIPRSIPVYEHEDIPGRRL
;
A
#
# COMPACT_ATOMS: atom_id res chain seq x y z
N MET A 1 -22.99 8.72 -17.89
CA MET A 1 -22.48 8.18 -16.61
C MET A 1 -23.32 6.96 -16.27
N HIS A 2 -22.71 5.79 -16.11
CA HIS A 2 -23.43 4.58 -15.72
C HIS A 2 -23.92 4.74 -14.27
N HIS A 3 -25.20 4.46 -14.05
CA HIS A 3 -25.81 4.42 -12.72
C HIS A 3 -25.25 3.19 -12.00
N LEU A 4 -24.48 3.39 -10.93
CA LEU A 4 -23.95 2.30 -10.12
C LEU A 4 -25.09 1.79 -9.23
N ASP A 5 -25.67 0.65 -9.57
CA ASP A 5 -26.70 -0.01 -8.75
C ASP A 5 -26.01 -0.85 -7.65
N PRO A 6 -26.24 -0.57 -6.35
CA PRO A 6 -25.67 -1.34 -5.25
C PRO A 6 -26.06 -2.83 -5.24
N HIS A 7 -27.14 -3.20 -5.94
CA HIS A 7 -27.58 -4.59 -6.11
C HIS A 7 -27.03 -5.23 -7.39
N GLU A 8 -26.29 -4.47 -8.21
CA GLU A 8 -25.68 -5.00 -9.41
C GLU A 8 -24.66 -6.08 -9.07
N ARG A 9 -24.66 -7.12 -9.91
CA ARG A 9 -23.71 -8.20 -9.77
C ARG A 9 -22.29 -7.65 -10.00
N PRO A 10 -21.32 -7.90 -9.11
CA PRO A 10 -19.95 -7.45 -9.34
C PRO A 10 -19.39 -8.08 -10.63
N PRO A 11 -18.56 -7.35 -11.40
CA PRO A 11 -17.92 -7.87 -12.59
C PRO A 11 -17.26 -9.23 -12.34
N ASP A 12 -17.44 -10.17 -13.27
CA ASP A 12 -16.95 -11.54 -13.08
C ASP A 12 -15.43 -11.59 -12.90
N GLY A 13 -14.67 -10.67 -13.51
CA GLY A 13 -13.24 -10.52 -13.29
C GLY A 13 -12.88 -10.30 -11.81
N ILE A 14 -13.50 -9.30 -11.17
CA ILE A 14 -13.27 -8.98 -9.75
C ILE A 14 -13.70 -10.16 -8.87
N ARG A 15 -14.86 -10.75 -9.17
CA ARG A 15 -15.37 -11.93 -8.44
C ARG A 15 -14.42 -13.12 -8.53
N ASN A 16 -13.82 -13.37 -9.69
CA ASN A 16 -12.90 -14.48 -9.90
C ASN A 16 -11.58 -14.25 -9.16
N VAL A 17 -11.04 -13.03 -9.18
CA VAL A 17 -9.86 -12.64 -8.39
C VAL A 17 -10.12 -12.84 -6.89
N TYR A 18 -11.27 -12.38 -6.39
CA TYR A 18 -11.65 -12.61 -4.99
C TYR A 18 -11.69 -14.11 -4.64
N LYS A 19 -12.35 -14.93 -5.48
CA LYS A 19 -12.46 -16.37 -5.25
C LYS A 19 -11.12 -17.11 -5.39
N LYS A 20 -10.20 -16.63 -6.25
CA LYS A 20 -8.83 -17.14 -6.39
C LYS A 20 -8.14 -17.07 -5.04
N TYR A 21 -8.04 -15.86 -4.47
CA TYR A 21 -7.32 -15.64 -3.22
C TYR A 21 -8.05 -16.18 -1.99
N GLN A 22 -9.39 -16.17 -1.98
CA GLN A 22 -10.17 -16.79 -0.90
C GLN A 22 -9.86 -18.28 -0.70
N LYS A 23 -9.50 -19.00 -1.78
CA LYS A 23 -9.26 -20.45 -1.76
C LYS A 23 -7.78 -20.84 -1.75
N MET A 24 -6.89 -19.87 -1.94
CA MET A 24 -5.45 -20.09 -2.02
C MET A 24 -4.88 -20.43 -0.64
N LYS A 25 -3.91 -21.34 -0.58
CA LYS A 25 -3.22 -21.67 0.68
C LYS A 25 -2.16 -20.62 0.99
N LEU A 26 -1.81 -20.48 2.26
CA LEU A 26 -0.83 -19.50 2.73
C LEU A 26 0.50 -19.57 1.95
N ASN A 27 1.08 -20.76 1.83
CA ASN A 27 2.35 -20.96 1.12
C ASN A 27 2.27 -20.62 -0.38
N ASP A 28 1.07 -20.71 -0.97
CA ASP A 28 0.87 -20.37 -2.39
C ASP A 28 0.72 -18.84 -2.55
N LEU A 29 0.27 -18.11 -1.52
CA LEU A 29 0.19 -16.64 -1.52
C LEU A 29 1.59 -16.02 -1.59
N ASP A 30 2.55 -16.54 -0.82
CA ASP A 30 3.93 -16.01 -0.77
C ASP A 30 4.67 -16.15 -2.11
N LEU A 31 4.17 -16.99 -3.01
CA LEU A 31 4.76 -17.25 -4.33
C LEU A 31 3.94 -16.63 -5.48
N ASP A 32 2.77 -16.03 -5.20
CA ASP A 32 1.89 -15.49 -6.23
C ASP A 32 2.37 -14.11 -6.67
N GLY A 33 2.96 -14.04 -7.86
CA GLY A 33 3.51 -12.79 -8.43
C GLY A 33 2.46 -11.73 -8.80
N ASP A 34 1.16 -12.02 -8.67
CA ASP A 34 0.14 -10.98 -8.82
C ASP A 34 -0.06 -10.19 -7.52
N ILE A 35 0.43 -10.67 -6.38
CA ILE A 35 0.41 -9.97 -5.10
C ILE A 35 1.60 -9.01 -5.05
N ILE A 36 1.31 -7.75 -4.77
CA ILE A 36 2.34 -6.73 -4.58
C ILE A 36 2.83 -6.82 -3.14
N ASP A 37 4.12 -7.14 -2.98
CA ASP A 37 4.81 -7.09 -1.70
C ASP A 37 5.51 -5.74 -1.54
N LEU A 38 5.16 -4.99 -0.50
CA LEU A 38 5.71 -3.66 -0.19
C LEU A 38 6.74 -3.70 0.95
N SER A 39 7.16 -4.90 1.38
CA SER A 39 8.15 -5.05 2.47
C SER A 39 9.52 -4.49 2.12
N SER A 40 9.87 -4.40 0.84
CA SER A 40 11.11 -3.80 0.34
C SER A 40 10.90 -3.16 -1.03
N ASP A 41 11.74 -2.17 -1.38
CA ASP A 41 11.68 -1.55 -2.71
C ASP A 41 11.96 -2.57 -3.84
N ALA A 42 12.86 -3.52 -3.59
CA ALA A 42 13.17 -4.59 -4.52
C ALA A 42 11.97 -5.51 -4.77
N SER A 43 11.21 -5.87 -3.72
CA SER A 43 10.00 -6.68 -3.87
C SER A 43 8.85 -5.90 -4.50
N ALA A 44 8.67 -4.63 -4.14
CA ALA A 44 7.64 -3.77 -4.73
C ALA A 44 7.84 -3.59 -6.23
N SER A 45 9.08 -3.27 -6.63
CA SER A 45 9.47 -3.03 -8.01
C SER A 45 9.44 -4.29 -8.88
N SER A 46 9.55 -5.49 -8.28
CA SER A 46 9.53 -6.76 -9.02
C SER A 46 8.22 -6.99 -9.80
N SER A 47 7.11 -6.40 -9.33
CA SER A 47 5.80 -6.50 -9.97
C SER A 47 5.67 -5.60 -11.22
N GLY A 48 6.46 -4.53 -11.31
CA GLY A 48 6.32 -3.49 -12.33
C GLY A 48 4.99 -2.72 -12.31
N ARG A 49 4.16 -2.88 -11.26
CA ARG A 49 2.82 -2.29 -11.16
C ARG A 49 2.76 -1.08 -10.23
N VAL A 50 3.84 -0.83 -9.49
CA VAL A 50 3.96 0.27 -8.55
C VAL A 50 5.23 1.05 -8.82
N ARG A 51 5.18 2.34 -8.53
CA ARG A 51 6.35 3.23 -8.56
C ARG A 51 6.45 4.02 -7.26
N VAL A 52 7.67 4.35 -6.86
CA VAL A 52 7.89 5.30 -5.78
C VAL A 52 7.54 6.71 -6.27
N VAL A 53 6.63 7.37 -5.56
CA VAL A 53 6.21 8.75 -5.86
C VAL A 53 6.73 9.76 -4.86
N ARG A 54 7.12 9.30 -3.68
CA ARG A 54 7.68 10.13 -2.62
C ARG A 54 8.50 9.25 -1.68
N GLU A 55 9.47 9.85 -1.04
CA GLU A 55 10.13 9.28 0.13
C GLU A 55 9.98 10.23 1.30
N TYR A 56 9.84 9.69 2.50
CA TYR A 56 9.85 10.44 3.75
C TYR A 56 11.05 10.05 4.59
N THR A 57 11.74 11.04 5.14
CA THR A 57 12.74 10.77 6.17
C THR A 57 12.09 10.67 7.56
N ALA A 58 12.85 10.18 8.52
CA ALA A 58 12.40 10.17 9.92
C ALA A 58 12.12 11.59 10.44
N GLU A 59 12.90 12.58 10.01
CA GLU A 59 12.70 13.99 10.36
C GLU A 59 11.40 14.55 9.77
N ASP A 60 11.11 14.24 8.50
CA ASP A 60 9.85 14.65 7.86
C ASP A 60 8.64 14.11 8.62
N LEU A 61 8.68 12.82 8.99
CA LEU A 61 7.61 12.18 9.74
C LEU A 61 7.48 12.75 11.15
N THR A 62 8.59 12.99 11.83
CA THR A 62 8.60 13.62 13.15
C THR A 62 7.93 14.99 13.10
N ALA A 63 8.28 15.81 12.12
CA ALA A 63 7.66 17.13 11.94
C ALA A 63 6.17 17.03 11.63
N ILE A 64 5.75 16.07 10.79
CA ILE A 64 4.33 15.84 10.48
C ILE A 64 3.56 15.40 11.73
N PHE A 65 4.10 14.45 12.49
CA PHE A 65 3.46 13.95 13.70
C PHE A 65 3.36 15.02 14.78
N GLN A 66 4.40 15.83 14.98
CA GLN A 66 4.37 16.99 15.88
C GLN A 66 3.35 18.04 15.44
N ALA A 67 3.29 18.36 14.14
CA ALA A 67 2.31 19.31 13.61
C ALA A 67 0.87 18.81 13.77
N PHE A 68 0.66 17.49 13.71
CA PHE A 68 -0.66 16.88 13.88
C PHE A 68 -1.07 16.72 15.34
N ALA A 69 -0.18 16.26 16.21
CA ALA A 69 -0.44 15.93 17.61
C ALA A 69 -0.28 17.12 18.59
N GLY A 70 0.42 18.19 18.18
CA GLY A 70 0.75 19.33 19.04
C GLY A 70 2.04 19.14 19.85
N GLU A 71 2.40 20.14 20.68
CA GLU A 71 3.63 20.13 21.50
C GLU A 71 3.68 19.02 22.56
N ASP A 72 2.53 18.45 22.95
CA ASP A 72 2.44 17.26 23.83
C ASP A 72 2.62 15.92 23.05
N GLY A 73 2.93 16.01 21.76
CA GLY A 73 3.13 14.87 20.87
C GLY A 73 4.37 14.06 21.25
N VAL A 74 4.16 12.78 21.52
CA VAL A 74 5.13 11.74 21.87
C VAL A 74 6.51 11.98 21.22
N GLU A 75 7.55 12.12 22.05
CA GLU A 75 8.94 12.09 21.56
C GLU A 75 9.21 10.73 20.92
N LEU A 76 9.48 10.70 19.61
CA LEU A 76 9.79 9.47 18.83
C LEU A 76 11.16 8.86 19.17
N GLN A 77 11.66 9.07 20.39
CA GLN A 77 13.02 8.75 20.81
C GLN A 77 13.35 7.25 20.82
N ASP A 78 12.37 6.36 20.62
CA ASP A 78 12.57 4.91 20.73
C ASP A 78 11.89 4.09 19.60
N THR A 79 11.52 4.73 18.50
CA THR A 79 11.02 4.02 17.32
C THR A 79 12.15 3.82 16.32
N ASP A 80 12.42 2.57 15.95
CA ASP A 80 13.37 2.15 14.93
C ASP A 80 12.80 2.51 13.52
N ILE A 81 12.64 3.81 13.27
CA ILE A 81 12.11 4.33 12.01
C ILE A 81 13.20 4.18 10.95
N PRO A 82 12.92 3.52 9.82
CA PRO A 82 13.86 3.45 8.71
C PRO A 82 14.27 4.86 8.26
N ARG A 83 15.53 5.02 7.82
CA ARG A 83 16.07 6.32 7.38
C ARG A 83 15.26 6.96 6.24
N SER A 84 14.66 6.13 5.39
CA SER A 84 13.77 6.56 4.32
C SER A 84 12.61 5.57 4.24
N ILE A 85 11.39 6.11 4.13
CA ILE A 85 10.17 5.35 3.92
C ILE A 85 9.61 5.70 2.54
N PRO A 86 9.61 4.75 1.59
CA PRO A 86 9.05 4.97 0.26
C PRO A 86 7.52 4.97 0.31
N VAL A 87 6.93 5.84 -0.50
CA VAL A 87 5.49 5.90 -0.77
C VAL A 87 5.27 5.44 -2.18
N TYR A 88 4.44 4.42 -2.35
CA TYR A 88 4.18 3.82 -3.64
C TYR A 88 2.86 4.32 -4.22
N GLU A 89 2.77 4.32 -5.55
CA GLU A 89 1.52 4.52 -6.29
C GLU A 89 1.39 3.41 -7.32
N HIS A 90 0.17 2.85 -7.43
CA HIS A 90 -0.14 1.86 -8.45
C HIS A 90 -0.35 2.53 -9.81
N GLU A 91 0.23 1.99 -10.87
CA GLU A 91 0.19 2.61 -12.21
C GLU A 91 -1.25 2.79 -12.72
N ASP A 92 -2.09 1.77 -12.55
CA ASP A 92 -3.49 1.79 -12.97
C ASP A 92 -4.44 2.54 -12.02
N ILE A 93 -3.99 2.98 -10.84
CA ILE A 93 -4.83 3.65 -9.84
C ILE A 93 -4.17 4.95 -9.37
N PRO A 94 -4.10 5.96 -10.26
CA PRO A 94 -3.49 7.24 -9.94
C PRO A 94 -4.23 7.93 -8.79
N GLY A 95 -3.47 8.60 -7.94
CA GLY A 95 -3.95 9.32 -6.75
C GLY A 95 -4.05 8.46 -5.49
N ARG A 96 -3.90 7.13 -5.58
CA ARG A 96 -3.88 6.26 -4.40
C ARG A 96 -2.45 5.95 -3.97
N ARG A 97 -2.09 6.46 -2.80
CA ARG A 97 -0.76 6.28 -2.18
C ARG A 97 -0.81 5.11 -1.19
N LEU A 98 0.18 4.23 -1.28
CA LEU A 98 0.39 3.05 -0.44
C LEU A 98 1.64 3.24 0.41
#